data_AF-A0A238U8G6-F1
#
_entry.id   AF-A0A238U8G6-F1
#
_cell.length_a   1.000
_cell.length_b   1.000
_cell.length_c   1.000
_cell.angle_alpha   90.00
_cell.angle_beta   90.00
_cell.angle_gamma   90.00
#
_symmetry.space_group_name_H-M   'P 1'
#
loop_
_entity.id
_entity.type
_entity.pdbx_description
1 polymer ?
#
loop_
_entity_poly.entity_id
_entity_poly.type
_entity_poly.pdbx_seq_one_letter_code
_entity_poly.pdbx_strand_id
1 'polypeptide(L)'
;MNQIQAKFEKSEYNDQPHLTINIDGNPLDKILHELYPDKNLIGLVPTLLDWLSDHEERTIVWERFESNQKQIVPILMCPDDVDLWCVVINVEIEKTEHSVKWLRMGLDIGGPNNMPNSIGTNVEWFDKIEPYEFDKTSYEQFTSIFRNEIYKDEIKELINFWINRISLKEQIPKSVKAFNIGILETKDDYQTYLIGSNSYDLENDDWACEEDFVPKEKYLKLGENSKKWNWEEIQLIVKDGIEEFIQSQISPLTFIHKAEYLTTGFDDNKLLKIKHKISKTVPISRVTKDQKDKIKLSFWYKLKKFWS
;
A
#
# COMPACT_ATOMS: atom_id res chain seq x y z
N MET A 1 -22.87 -15.70 -15.03
CA MET A 1 -21.81 -15.46 -14.04
C MET A 1 -21.82 -13.98 -13.74
N ASN A 2 -21.70 -13.63 -12.47
CA ASN A 2 -21.54 -12.26 -12.01
C ASN A 2 -20.18 -11.70 -12.47
N GLN A 3 -20.09 -10.38 -12.55
CA GLN A 3 -18.84 -9.66 -12.80
C GLN A 3 -18.24 -9.21 -11.47
N ILE A 4 -16.97 -9.49 -11.23
CA ILE A 4 -16.20 -8.97 -10.11
C ILE A 4 -15.12 -8.03 -10.63
N GLN A 5 -14.97 -6.86 -10.01
CA GLN A 5 -14.02 -5.84 -10.45
C GLN A 5 -13.39 -5.16 -9.24
N ALA A 6 -12.11 -4.83 -9.37
CA ALA A 6 -11.40 -3.98 -8.42
C ALA A 6 -11.37 -2.57 -9.02
N LYS A 7 -11.89 -1.56 -8.29
CA LYS A 7 -11.96 -0.18 -8.78
C LYS A 7 -11.32 0.79 -7.80
N PHE A 8 -10.55 1.73 -8.32
CA PHE A 8 -10.05 2.85 -7.53
C PHE A 8 -11.15 3.90 -7.35
N GLU A 9 -11.73 3.94 -6.16
CA GLU A 9 -12.81 4.87 -5.81
C GLU A 9 -12.76 5.21 -4.31
N LYS A 10 -13.60 6.16 -3.89
CA LYS A 10 -13.71 6.56 -2.48
C LYS A 10 -14.82 5.76 -1.81
N SER A 11 -14.55 5.27 -0.60
CA SER A 11 -15.58 4.79 0.31
C SER A 11 -16.16 5.95 1.12
N GLU A 12 -17.33 5.75 1.74
CA GLU A 12 -18.08 6.83 2.42
C GLU A 12 -17.25 7.59 3.46
N TYR A 13 -16.37 6.88 4.19
CA TYR A 13 -15.60 7.45 5.29
C TYR A 13 -14.10 7.62 4.98
N ASN A 14 -13.68 7.38 3.73
CA ASN A 14 -12.28 7.51 3.34
C ASN A 14 -12.11 8.49 2.17
N ASP A 15 -11.46 9.62 2.46
CA ASP A 15 -11.23 10.69 1.49
C ASP A 15 -10.22 10.31 0.40
N GLN A 16 -9.40 9.29 0.64
CA GLN A 16 -8.41 8.79 -0.31
C GLN A 16 -8.99 7.65 -1.15
N PRO A 17 -8.94 7.75 -2.49
CA PRO A 17 -9.29 6.65 -3.37
C PRO A 17 -8.43 5.43 -3.07
N HIS A 18 -9.05 4.27 -3.03
CA HIS A 18 -8.39 2.97 -2.84
C HIS A 18 -9.14 1.92 -3.67
N LEU A 19 -8.55 0.73 -3.79
CA LEU A 19 -9.26 -0.38 -4.45
C LEU A 19 -10.45 -0.82 -3.60
N THR A 20 -11.62 -0.79 -4.19
CA THR A 20 -12.86 -1.38 -3.67
C THR A 20 -13.21 -2.65 -4.45
N ILE A 21 -14.10 -3.45 -3.88
CA ILE A 21 -14.63 -4.66 -4.51
C ILE A 21 -16.02 -4.33 -5.07
N ASN A 22 -16.18 -4.46 -6.38
CA ASN A 22 -17.45 -4.25 -7.04
C ASN A 22 -17.98 -5.56 -7.62
N ILE A 23 -19.27 -5.82 -7.39
CA ILE A 23 -20.00 -6.94 -7.98
C ILE A 23 -21.11 -6.39 -8.87
N ASP A 24 -21.13 -6.83 -10.13
CA ASP A 24 -22.07 -6.38 -11.16
C ASP A 24 -22.13 -4.84 -11.27
N GLY A 25 -20.97 -4.20 -11.12
CA GLY A 25 -20.79 -2.75 -11.22
C GLY A 25 -20.95 -1.98 -9.91
N ASN A 26 -21.52 -2.57 -8.86
CA ASN A 26 -21.84 -1.88 -7.60
C ASN A 26 -20.82 -2.22 -6.49
N PRO A 27 -20.39 -1.24 -5.66
CA PRO A 27 -19.51 -1.49 -4.53
C PRO A 27 -20.15 -2.43 -3.50
N LEU A 28 -19.36 -3.39 -3.00
CA LEU A 28 -19.87 -4.45 -2.13
C LEU A 28 -20.44 -3.93 -0.82
N ASP A 29 -19.79 -2.96 -0.18
CA ASP A 29 -20.27 -2.31 1.05
C ASP A 29 -21.66 -1.67 0.86
N LYS A 30 -21.90 -1.05 -0.30
CA LYS A 30 -23.20 -0.46 -0.66
C LYS A 30 -24.27 -1.51 -0.88
N ILE A 31 -23.96 -2.60 -1.60
CA ILE A 31 -24.89 -3.74 -1.76
C ILE A 31 -25.31 -4.27 -0.38
N LEU A 32 -24.34 -4.47 0.52
CA LEU A 32 -24.59 -4.96 1.86
C LEU A 32 -25.44 -3.97 2.68
N HIS A 33 -25.15 -2.67 2.60
CA HIS A 33 -25.91 -1.65 3.30
C HIS A 33 -27.36 -1.53 2.80
N GLU A 34 -27.59 -1.62 1.49
CA GLU A 34 -28.95 -1.59 0.91
C GLU A 34 -29.81 -2.77 1.39
N LEU A 35 -29.22 -3.97 1.51
CA LEU A 35 -29.92 -5.16 1.99
C LEU A 35 -30.08 -5.18 3.52
N TYR A 36 -29.13 -4.59 4.24
CA TYR A 36 -29.04 -4.56 5.70
C TYR A 36 -28.77 -3.15 6.24
N PRO A 37 -29.72 -2.22 6.09
CA PRO A 37 -29.52 -0.81 6.49
C PRO A 37 -29.23 -0.66 7.98
N ASP A 38 -29.81 -1.52 8.82
CA ASP A 38 -29.66 -1.48 10.28
C ASP A 38 -28.28 -1.95 10.78
N LYS A 39 -27.46 -2.55 9.91
CA LYS A 39 -26.13 -3.07 10.27
C LYS A 39 -24.99 -2.06 10.05
N ASN A 40 -25.27 -0.89 9.46
CA ASN A 40 -24.27 0.18 9.21
C ASN A 40 -23.02 -0.31 8.45
N LEU A 41 -23.20 -1.09 7.39
CA LEU A 41 -22.10 -1.71 6.62
C LEU A 41 -21.52 -0.82 5.51
N ILE A 42 -21.99 0.43 5.40
CA ILE A 42 -21.50 1.39 4.42
C ILE A 42 -20.07 1.85 4.76
N GLY A 43 -19.22 2.01 3.76
CA GLY A 43 -17.87 2.56 3.93
C GLY A 43 -16.82 1.55 4.40
N LEU A 44 -17.18 0.27 4.56
CA LEU A 44 -16.21 -0.80 4.83
C LEU A 44 -15.20 -0.92 3.68
N VAL A 45 -13.97 -1.31 4.02
CA VAL A 45 -12.83 -1.33 3.08
C VAL A 45 -12.28 -2.75 2.93
N PRO A 46 -11.69 -3.11 1.77
CA PRO A 46 -11.19 -4.47 1.55
C PRO A 46 -10.03 -4.85 2.45
N THR A 47 -10.07 -6.10 2.95
CA THR A 47 -8.95 -6.74 3.67
C THR A 47 -7.82 -7.18 2.73
N LEU A 48 -8.05 -7.13 1.41
CA LEU A 48 -7.09 -7.50 0.37
C LEU A 48 -6.03 -6.41 0.09
N LEU A 49 -6.05 -5.29 0.80
CA LEU A 49 -5.03 -4.25 0.76
C LEU A 49 -3.97 -4.48 1.87
N ASP A 50 -2.80 -3.86 1.77
CA ASP A 50 -1.76 -3.92 2.83
C ASP A 50 -2.09 -3.05 4.07
N TRP A 51 -3.37 -2.83 4.34
CA TRP A 51 -3.85 -1.89 5.35
C TRP A 51 -3.90 -2.50 6.75
N LEU A 52 -4.22 -3.80 6.84
CA LEU A 52 -4.16 -4.54 8.11
C LEU A 52 -2.77 -4.37 8.71
N SER A 53 -2.67 -3.90 9.95
CA SER A 53 -1.36 -3.58 10.55
C SER A 53 -0.58 -4.82 11.00
N ASP A 54 -1.29 -5.88 11.35
CA ASP A 54 -0.71 -7.15 11.78
C ASP A 54 -0.37 -8.04 10.57
N HIS A 55 0.83 -8.62 10.58
CA HIS A 55 1.31 -9.44 9.47
C HIS A 55 0.58 -10.79 9.40
N GLU A 56 0.28 -11.41 10.54
CA GLU A 56 -0.44 -12.67 10.60
C GLU A 56 -1.87 -12.50 10.10
N GLU A 57 -2.52 -11.37 10.40
CA GLU A 57 -3.83 -11.00 9.82
C GLU A 57 -3.78 -10.93 8.28
N ARG A 58 -2.75 -10.30 7.71
CA ARG A 58 -2.58 -10.24 6.25
C ARG A 58 -2.32 -11.61 5.65
N THR A 59 -1.47 -12.41 6.31
CA THR A 59 -1.15 -13.77 5.87
C THR A 59 -2.41 -14.63 5.83
N ILE A 60 -3.22 -14.65 6.88
CA ILE A 60 -4.41 -15.50 6.94
C ILE A 60 -5.46 -15.10 5.90
N VAL A 61 -5.66 -13.80 5.65
CA VAL A 61 -6.57 -13.31 4.61
C VAL A 61 -6.17 -13.87 3.25
N TRP A 62 -4.90 -13.70 2.87
CA TRP A 62 -4.41 -14.10 1.56
C TRP A 62 -4.28 -15.61 1.39
N GLU A 63 -3.82 -16.34 2.40
CA GLU A 63 -3.77 -17.81 2.37
C GLU A 63 -5.15 -18.41 2.15
N ARG A 64 -6.17 -17.89 2.84
CA ARG A 64 -7.56 -18.34 2.66
C ARG A 64 -8.15 -17.88 1.33
N PHE A 65 -7.91 -16.63 0.94
CA PHE A 65 -8.40 -16.06 -0.31
C PHE A 65 -7.82 -16.79 -1.54
N GLU A 66 -6.56 -17.22 -1.50
CA GLU A 66 -5.87 -17.90 -2.61
C GLU A 66 -6.00 -19.42 -2.58
N SER A 67 -6.40 -20.01 -1.44
CA SER A 67 -6.61 -21.45 -1.31
C SER A 67 -7.50 -22.04 -2.42
N ASN A 68 -7.15 -23.25 -2.86
CA ASN A 68 -8.01 -24.06 -3.74
C ASN A 68 -9.07 -24.85 -2.95
N GLN A 69 -8.93 -24.92 -1.63
CA GLN A 69 -9.95 -25.52 -0.77
C GLN A 69 -11.05 -24.51 -0.48
N LYS A 70 -12.21 -25.01 -0.05
CA LYS A 70 -13.28 -24.16 0.47
C LYS A 70 -12.80 -23.45 1.72
N GLN A 71 -12.94 -22.13 1.77
CA GLN A 71 -12.44 -21.29 2.86
C GLN A 71 -13.47 -20.23 3.25
N ILE A 72 -13.42 -19.80 4.51
CA ILE A 72 -14.14 -18.60 4.98
C ILE A 72 -13.12 -17.46 5.04
N VAL A 73 -13.32 -16.46 4.20
CA VAL A 73 -12.37 -15.39 3.95
C VAL A 73 -12.92 -14.06 4.44
N PRO A 74 -12.24 -13.36 5.36
CA PRO A 74 -12.58 -11.97 5.68
C PRO A 74 -12.29 -11.11 4.44
N ILE A 75 -13.28 -10.38 3.95
CA ILE A 75 -13.22 -9.66 2.66
C ILE A 75 -13.37 -8.15 2.79
N LEU A 76 -14.12 -7.68 3.79
CA LEU A 76 -14.26 -6.27 4.14
C LEU A 76 -14.03 -6.09 5.64
N MET A 77 -13.47 -4.95 6.03
CA MET A 77 -13.19 -4.57 7.41
C MET A 77 -13.57 -3.11 7.68
N CYS A 78 -13.66 -2.76 8.96
CA CYS A 78 -13.86 -1.39 9.41
C CYS A 78 -12.68 -0.49 9.01
N PRO A 79 -12.92 0.69 8.41
CA PRO A 79 -11.86 1.62 8.02
C PRO A 79 -11.20 2.36 9.19
N ASP A 80 -11.81 2.37 10.38
CA ASP A 80 -11.32 3.14 11.53
C ASP A 80 -10.16 2.42 12.24
N ASP A 81 -10.34 1.13 12.54
CA ASP A 81 -9.36 0.32 13.27
C ASP A 81 -8.41 -0.45 12.35
N VAL A 82 -8.90 -0.86 11.17
CA VAL A 82 -8.11 -1.56 10.15
C VAL A 82 -7.42 -2.82 10.71
N ASP A 83 -8.21 -3.62 11.41
CA ASP A 83 -7.85 -4.90 11.99
C ASP A 83 -8.99 -5.92 11.79
N LEU A 84 -8.75 -7.19 12.16
CA LEU A 84 -9.80 -8.22 12.11
C LEU A 84 -10.70 -8.27 13.35
N TRP A 85 -10.60 -7.28 14.25
CA TRP A 85 -11.25 -7.29 15.57
C TRP A 85 -12.49 -6.39 15.63
N CYS A 86 -12.61 -5.45 14.69
CA CYS A 86 -13.77 -4.59 14.53
C CYS A 86 -14.85 -5.26 13.65
N VAL A 87 -15.59 -4.47 12.86
CA VAL A 87 -16.57 -4.99 11.89
C VAL A 87 -15.86 -5.68 10.75
N VAL A 88 -16.07 -6.99 10.58
CA VAL A 88 -15.49 -7.79 9.48
C VAL A 88 -16.59 -8.58 8.78
N ILE A 89 -16.62 -8.50 7.44
CA ILE A 89 -17.48 -9.33 6.61
C ILE A 89 -16.67 -10.52 6.10
N ASN A 90 -17.19 -11.72 6.35
CA ASN A 90 -16.64 -12.97 5.85
C ASN A 90 -17.43 -13.48 4.65
N VAL A 91 -16.74 -14.21 3.77
CA VAL A 91 -17.31 -14.90 2.61
C VAL A 91 -16.86 -16.34 2.59
N GLU A 92 -17.79 -17.26 2.40
CA GLU A 92 -17.45 -18.65 2.13
C GLU A 92 -17.17 -18.84 0.63
N ILE A 93 -15.91 -19.09 0.28
CA ILE A 93 -15.42 -19.19 -1.10
C ILE A 93 -15.18 -20.64 -1.46
N GLU A 94 -15.70 -21.06 -2.62
CA GLU A 94 -15.42 -22.35 -3.25
C GLU A 94 -14.88 -22.12 -4.66
N LYS A 95 -13.76 -22.74 -5.01
CA LYS A 95 -13.13 -22.62 -6.33
C LYS A 95 -13.24 -23.93 -7.09
N THR A 96 -13.62 -23.84 -8.36
CA THR A 96 -13.61 -24.93 -9.31
C THR A 96 -12.59 -24.65 -10.42
N GLU A 97 -12.52 -25.53 -11.41
CA GLU A 97 -11.65 -25.36 -12.59
C GLU A 97 -12.04 -24.12 -13.41
N HIS A 98 -13.33 -23.79 -13.49
CA HIS A 98 -13.84 -22.74 -14.39
C HIS A 98 -14.52 -21.57 -13.67
N SER A 99 -14.83 -21.72 -12.38
CA SER A 99 -15.54 -20.69 -11.63
C SER A 99 -15.08 -20.54 -10.19
N VAL A 100 -15.35 -19.37 -9.63
CA VAL A 100 -15.23 -19.09 -8.20
C VAL A 100 -16.60 -18.71 -7.67
N LYS A 101 -17.05 -19.41 -6.64
CA LYS A 101 -18.34 -19.17 -5.99
C LYS A 101 -18.14 -18.54 -4.63
N TRP A 102 -18.85 -17.45 -4.37
CA TRP A 102 -19.07 -16.92 -3.04
C TRP A 102 -20.41 -17.48 -2.58
N LEU A 103 -20.37 -18.54 -1.77
CA LEU A 103 -21.54 -19.34 -1.41
C LEU A 103 -22.49 -18.61 -0.46
N ARG A 104 -21.93 -17.79 0.43
CA ARG A 104 -22.66 -16.97 1.41
C ARG A 104 -21.71 -15.93 2.01
N MET A 105 -22.29 -14.87 2.54
CA MET A 105 -21.58 -13.78 3.20
C MET A 105 -22.19 -13.52 4.58
N GLY A 106 -21.41 -13.00 5.51
CA GLY A 106 -21.92 -12.73 6.84
C GLY A 106 -20.99 -11.88 7.69
N LEU A 107 -21.53 -11.37 8.80
CA LEU A 107 -20.80 -10.57 9.77
C LEU A 107 -20.06 -11.50 10.74
N ASP A 108 -18.77 -11.26 10.98
CA ASP A 108 -18.07 -11.93 12.07
C ASP A 108 -18.64 -11.48 13.42
N ILE A 109 -19.04 -12.45 14.23
CA ILE A 109 -19.53 -12.25 15.60
C ILE A 109 -18.70 -13.08 16.59
N GLY A 110 -17.47 -13.43 16.20
CA GLY A 110 -16.49 -14.07 17.05
C GLY A 110 -16.01 -13.14 18.17
N GLY A 111 -15.58 -13.74 19.28
CA GLY A 111 -14.88 -13.01 20.33
C GLY A 111 -13.37 -12.89 20.02
N PRO A 112 -12.63 -12.08 20.79
CA PRO A 112 -11.20 -11.82 20.54
C PRO A 112 -10.28 -13.01 20.84
N ASN A 113 -10.82 -14.11 21.38
CA ASN A 113 -10.05 -15.27 21.79
C ASN A 113 -9.48 -15.99 20.56
N ASN A 114 -8.16 -16.14 20.51
CA ASN A 114 -7.42 -16.81 19.43
C ASN A 114 -7.44 -16.08 18.07
N MET A 115 -7.61 -14.75 18.08
CA MET A 115 -7.38 -13.94 16.89
C MET A 115 -5.88 -13.99 16.47
N PRO A 116 -5.57 -13.95 15.17
CA PRO A 116 -6.51 -13.87 14.05
C PRO A 116 -7.07 -15.23 13.59
N ASN A 117 -6.61 -16.35 14.15
CA ASN A 117 -7.00 -17.70 13.70
C ASN A 117 -8.51 -18.00 13.86
N SER A 118 -9.17 -17.38 14.83
CA SER A 118 -10.62 -17.51 15.06
C SER A 118 -11.50 -16.75 14.08
N ILE A 119 -10.95 -15.87 13.23
CA ILE A 119 -11.76 -15.11 12.26
C ILE A 119 -12.51 -16.07 11.32
N GLY A 120 -13.79 -15.79 11.09
CA GLY A 120 -14.68 -16.59 10.25
C GLY A 120 -15.19 -17.87 10.90
N THR A 121 -14.90 -18.14 12.18
CA THR A 121 -15.40 -19.35 12.87
C THR A 121 -16.82 -19.19 13.40
N ASN A 122 -17.20 -17.98 13.82
CA ASN A 122 -18.55 -17.64 14.27
C ASN A 122 -19.08 -16.47 13.44
N VAL A 123 -19.91 -16.78 12.44
CA VAL A 123 -20.38 -15.82 11.45
C VAL A 123 -21.91 -15.78 11.48
N GLU A 124 -22.46 -14.58 11.62
CA GLU A 124 -23.88 -14.30 11.38
C GLU A 124 -24.11 -14.20 9.87
N TRP A 125 -24.48 -15.32 9.25
CA TRP A 125 -24.71 -15.40 7.80
C TRP A 125 -25.95 -14.60 7.38
N PHE A 126 -25.79 -13.82 6.32
CA PHE A 126 -26.84 -13.02 5.70
C PHE A 126 -27.83 -13.90 4.91
N ASP A 127 -29.11 -13.60 5.03
CA ASP A 127 -30.27 -14.31 4.47
C ASP A 127 -30.90 -13.69 3.21
N LYS A 128 -30.48 -12.49 2.80
CA LYS A 128 -30.97 -11.71 1.65
C LYS A 128 -29.97 -11.65 0.50
N ILE A 129 -28.82 -12.31 0.64
CA ILE A 129 -27.76 -12.35 -0.38
C ILE A 129 -27.74 -13.73 -0.99
N GLU A 130 -27.99 -13.78 -2.29
CA GLU A 130 -27.83 -14.99 -3.08
C GLU A 130 -26.34 -15.26 -3.36
N PRO A 131 -25.94 -16.53 -3.57
CA PRO A 131 -24.57 -16.86 -3.94
C PRO A 131 -24.14 -16.14 -5.23
N TYR A 132 -22.90 -15.67 -5.26
CA TYR A 132 -22.28 -15.14 -6.47
C TYR A 132 -21.41 -16.21 -7.14
N GLU A 133 -21.39 -16.21 -8.48
CA GLU A 133 -20.53 -17.07 -9.26
C GLU A 133 -19.78 -16.29 -10.34
N PHE A 134 -18.46 -16.30 -10.28
CA PHE A 134 -17.56 -15.56 -11.15
C PHE A 134 -16.80 -16.50 -12.09
N ASP A 135 -16.56 -16.03 -13.31
CA ASP A 135 -15.58 -16.66 -14.20
C ASP A 135 -14.19 -16.68 -13.56
N LYS A 136 -13.48 -17.81 -13.67
CA LYS A 136 -12.18 -18.01 -13.01
C LYS A 136 -11.14 -16.99 -13.49
N THR A 137 -11.05 -16.76 -14.80
CA THR A 137 -10.07 -15.84 -15.40
C THR A 137 -10.31 -14.41 -14.92
N SER A 138 -11.58 -14.00 -14.90
CA SER A 138 -12.00 -12.68 -14.42
C SER A 138 -11.68 -12.49 -12.93
N TYR A 139 -11.88 -13.54 -12.12
CA TYR A 139 -11.56 -13.52 -10.69
C TYR A 139 -10.04 -13.44 -10.42
N GLU A 140 -9.23 -14.12 -11.24
CA GLU A 140 -7.77 -14.06 -11.16
C GLU A 140 -7.24 -12.68 -11.59
N GLN A 141 -7.84 -12.05 -12.60
CA GLN A 141 -7.54 -10.67 -12.97
C GLN A 141 -7.88 -9.71 -11.83
N PHE A 142 -9.08 -9.83 -11.25
CA PHE A 142 -9.49 -9.08 -10.05
C PHE A 142 -8.48 -9.23 -8.91
N THR A 143 -8.07 -10.46 -8.62
CA THR A 143 -7.07 -10.78 -7.59
C THR A 143 -5.73 -10.12 -7.87
N SER A 144 -5.28 -10.16 -9.13
CA SER A 144 -3.99 -9.59 -9.55
C SER A 144 -3.93 -8.08 -9.35
N ILE A 145 -5.06 -7.36 -9.45
CA ILE A 145 -5.12 -5.91 -9.25
C ILE A 145 -4.79 -5.56 -7.79
N PHE A 146 -5.37 -6.28 -6.82
CA PHE A 146 -5.02 -6.11 -5.40
C PHE A 146 -3.57 -6.47 -5.11
N ARG A 147 -3.09 -7.61 -5.64
CA ARG A 147 -1.68 -8.02 -5.48
C ARG A 147 -0.71 -6.98 -6.02
N ASN A 148 -0.98 -6.45 -7.21
CA ASN A 148 -0.15 -5.42 -7.82
C ASN A 148 -0.09 -4.16 -6.96
N GLU A 149 -1.19 -3.78 -6.31
CA GLU A 149 -1.17 -2.63 -5.41
C GLU A 149 -0.29 -2.87 -4.17
N ILE A 150 -0.38 -4.05 -3.56
CA ILE A 150 0.50 -4.45 -2.45
C ILE A 150 1.98 -4.37 -2.86
N TYR A 151 2.33 -4.91 -4.03
CA TYR A 151 3.71 -4.88 -4.52
C TYR A 151 4.23 -3.46 -4.76
N LYS A 152 3.37 -2.52 -5.18
CA LYS A 152 3.77 -1.10 -5.27
C LYS A 152 4.05 -0.54 -3.89
N ASP A 153 3.17 -0.78 -2.93
CA ASP A 153 3.34 -0.29 -1.55
C ASP A 153 4.59 -0.87 -0.89
N GLU A 154 4.94 -2.14 -1.16
CA GLU A 154 6.21 -2.73 -0.75
C GLU A 154 7.42 -1.97 -1.31
N ILE A 155 7.41 -1.61 -2.60
CA ILE A 155 8.47 -0.80 -3.22
C ILE A 155 8.56 0.57 -2.54
N LYS A 156 7.43 1.23 -2.29
CA LYS A 156 7.40 2.53 -1.60
C LYS A 156 7.98 2.43 -0.20
N GLU A 157 7.62 1.39 0.57
CA GLU A 157 8.16 1.16 1.91
C GLU A 157 9.68 0.88 1.89
N LEU A 158 10.18 0.11 0.91
CA LEU A 158 11.63 -0.09 0.72
C LEU A 158 12.37 1.24 0.54
N ILE A 159 11.83 2.13 -0.31
CA ILE A 159 12.37 3.48 -0.53
C ILE A 159 12.35 4.28 0.77
N ASN A 160 11.24 4.24 1.52
CA ASN A 160 11.09 4.92 2.81
C ASN A 160 12.16 4.48 3.82
N PHE A 161 12.38 3.17 3.95
CA PHE A 161 13.40 2.64 4.84
C PHE A 161 14.81 3.03 4.41
N TRP A 162 15.09 2.99 3.11
CA TRP A 162 16.39 3.38 2.58
C TRP A 162 16.71 4.86 2.81
N ILE A 163 15.77 5.76 2.51
CA ILE A 163 15.92 7.20 2.76
C ILE A 163 16.16 7.49 4.25
N ASN A 164 15.39 6.85 5.15
CA ASN A 164 15.59 6.99 6.59
C ASN A 164 16.96 6.50 7.03
N ARG A 165 17.43 5.34 6.53
CA ARG A 165 18.74 4.79 6.89
C ARG A 165 19.88 5.71 6.46
N ILE A 166 19.85 6.24 5.24
CA ILE A 166 20.82 7.24 4.77
C ILE A 166 20.78 8.47 5.68
N SER A 167 19.58 9.02 5.94
CA SER A 167 19.44 10.22 6.76
C SER A 167 19.93 10.07 8.19
N LEU A 168 19.91 8.85 8.74
CA LEU A 168 20.37 8.56 10.10
C LEU A 168 21.88 8.28 10.19
N LYS A 169 22.47 7.70 9.14
CA LYS A 169 23.84 7.18 9.16
C LYS A 169 24.86 8.08 8.47
N GLU A 170 24.45 8.85 7.47
CA GLU A 170 25.34 9.65 6.64
C GLU A 170 25.40 11.11 7.10
N GLN A 171 26.57 11.74 6.93
CA GLN A 171 26.73 13.19 7.11
C GLN A 171 26.70 13.85 5.74
N ILE A 172 25.57 14.48 5.42
CA ILE A 172 25.38 15.17 4.14
C ILE A 172 25.99 16.57 4.23
N PRO A 173 26.91 16.95 3.32
CA PRO A 173 27.48 18.29 3.29
C PRO A 173 26.39 19.36 3.11
N LYS A 174 26.48 20.47 3.84
CA LYS A 174 25.51 21.57 3.76
C LYS A 174 25.47 22.27 2.39
N SER A 175 26.51 22.10 1.58
CA SER A 175 26.59 22.64 0.22
C SER A 175 25.69 21.89 -0.75
N VAL A 176 25.36 20.63 -0.46
CA VAL A 176 24.52 19.78 -1.30
C VAL A 176 23.06 20.22 -1.15
N LYS A 177 22.47 20.69 -2.23
CA LYS A 177 21.11 21.26 -2.26
C LYS A 177 20.18 20.54 -3.22
N ALA A 178 20.72 19.76 -4.15
CA ALA A 178 19.96 19.00 -5.13
C ALA A 178 20.22 17.50 -4.94
N PHE A 179 19.18 16.68 -5.08
CA PHE A 179 19.29 15.23 -5.02
C PHE A 179 18.53 14.58 -6.19
N ASN A 180 19.14 13.57 -6.80
CA ASN A 180 18.47 12.72 -7.77
C ASN A 180 18.38 11.30 -7.23
N ILE A 181 17.18 10.73 -7.24
CA ILE A 181 16.93 9.30 -7.05
C ILE A 181 16.79 8.67 -8.44
N GLY A 182 17.93 8.29 -9.02
CA GLY A 182 17.99 7.65 -10.33
C GLY A 182 17.50 6.21 -10.28
N ILE A 183 17.14 5.67 -11.44
CA ILE A 183 16.58 4.33 -11.61
C ILE A 183 17.33 3.66 -12.76
N LEU A 184 17.78 2.44 -12.52
CA LEU A 184 18.39 1.61 -13.55
C LEU A 184 17.70 0.25 -13.62
N GLU A 185 17.77 -0.36 -14.78
CA GLU A 185 17.28 -1.70 -15.01
C GLU A 185 18.42 -2.72 -14.89
N THR A 186 18.23 -3.77 -14.10
CA THR A 186 19.12 -4.94 -14.08
C THR A 186 18.44 -6.13 -14.72
N LYS A 187 19.16 -7.27 -14.78
CA LYS A 187 18.59 -8.53 -15.26
C LYS A 187 17.39 -8.98 -14.41
N ASP A 188 17.49 -8.82 -13.09
CA ASP A 188 16.59 -9.47 -12.14
C ASP A 188 15.60 -8.48 -11.49
N ASP A 189 15.90 -7.18 -11.49
CA ASP A 189 15.06 -6.13 -10.89
C ASP A 189 15.26 -4.76 -11.54
N TYR A 190 14.51 -3.76 -11.06
CA TYR A 190 14.92 -2.36 -11.11
C TYR A 190 15.62 -1.99 -9.80
N GLN A 191 16.55 -1.06 -9.89
CA GLN A 191 17.24 -0.51 -8.72
C GLN A 191 17.15 1.00 -8.74
N THR A 192 17.02 1.59 -7.55
CA THR A 192 17.15 3.04 -7.38
C THR A 192 18.54 3.36 -6.84
N TYR A 193 19.03 4.56 -7.12
CA TYR A 193 20.27 5.05 -6.55
C TYR A 193 20.22 6.53 -6.18
N LEU A 194 20.99 6.94 -5.17
CA LEU A 194 21.05 8.33 -4.71
C LEU A 194 22.36 9.00 -5.11
N ILE A 195 22.22 10.21 -5.64
CA ILE A 195 23.30 11.18 -5.74
C ILE A 195 22.83 12.53 -5.21
N GLY A 196 23.77 13.34 -4.74
CA GLY A 196 23.54 14.74 -4.37
C GLY A 196 24.54 15.65 -5.06
N SER A 197 24.07 16.84 -5.47
CA SER A 197 24.87 17.88 -6.11
C SER A 197 24.77 19.21 -5.36
N ASN A 198 25.86 19.96 -5.39
CA ASN A 198 25.92 21.36 -4.98
C ASN A 198 25.28 22.29 -6.03
N SER A 199 25.07 21.82 -7.26
CA SER A 199 24.47 22.56 -8.37
C SER A 199 23.14 21.94 -8.79
N TYR A 200 22.33 22.72 -9.51
CA TYR A 200 21.09 22.25 -10.13
C TYR A 200 20.85 23.08 -11.37
N ASP A 201 20.61 22.41 -12.49
CA ASP A 201 20.15 23.04 -13.72
C ASP A 201 18.73 22.55 -14.03
N LEU A 202 17.85 23.51 -14.30
CA LEU A 202 16.45 23.26 -14.59
C LEU A 202 16.24 22.65 -15.98
N GLU A 203 17.08 23.03 -16.93
CA GLU A 203 16.93 22.73 -18.36
C GLU A 203 17.96 21.69 -18.82
N ASN A 204 18.95 21.37 -17.99
CA ASN A 204 19.96 20.35 -18.29
C ASN A 204 20.05 19.29 -17.19
N ASP A 205 19.48 18.11 -17.45
CA ASP A 205 19.49 16.96 -16.54
C ASP A 205 20.91 16.42 -16.22
N ASP A 206 21.95 16.83 -16.96
CA ASP A 206 23.36 16.48 -16.70
C ASP A 206 23.85 16.93 -15.31
N TRP A 207 23.15 17.84 -14.63
CA TRP A 207 23.45 18.17 -13.22
C TRP A 207 23.39 16.91 -12.33
N ALA A 208 22.56 15.93 -12.70
CA ALA A 208 22.45 14.63 -12.06
C ALA A 208 23.59 13.66 -12.46
N CYS A 209 24.66 14.14 -13.07
CA CYS A 209 25.93 13.43 -13.20
C CYS A 209 26.99 13.99 -12.22
N GLU A 210 26.71 15.10 -11.53
CA GLU A 210 27.62 15.70 -10.54
C GLU A 210 27.45 15.02 -9.17
N GLU A 211 28.43 14.20 -8.79
CA GLU A 211 28.41 13.40 -7.56
C GLU A 211 29.11 14.11 -6.37
N ASP A 212 28.66 15.31 -6.00
CA ASP A 212 29.19 16.01 -4.81
C ASP A 212 28.89 15.29 -3.49
N PHE A 213 27.87 14.44 -3.48
CA PHE A 213 27.56 13.51 -2.42
C PHE A 213 27.04 12.19 -2.97
N VAL A 214 27.60 11.09 -2.46
CA VAL A 214 27.14 9.72 -2.72
C VAL A 214 27.12 8.98 -1.39
N PRO A 215 25.96 8.47 -0.92
CA PRO A 215 25.92 7.71 0.33
C PRO A 215 26.64 6.37 0.14
N LYS A 216 27.09 5.76 1.25
CA LYS A 216 27.67 4.40 1.20
C LYS A 216 26.67 3.38 0.68
N GLU A 217 25.41 3.54 1.07
CA GLU A 217 24.29 2.76 0.54
C GLU A 217 23.72 3.43 -0.71
N LYS A 218 24.54 3.57 -1.76
CA LYS A 218 24.18 4.24 -3.02
C LYS A 218 22.96 3.61 -3.69
N TYR A 219 22.89 2.29 -3.74
CA TYR A 219 21.88 1.54 -4.49
C TYR A 219 20.87 0.86 -3.56
N LEU A 220 19.61 0.85 -3.97
CA LEU A 220 18.52 0.08 -3.36
C LEU A 220 17.91 -0.83 -4.43
N LYS A 221 17.89 -2.14 -4.14
CA LYS A 221 17.16 -3.13 -4.94
C LYS A 221 15.67 -3.02 -4.68
N LEU A 222 14.86 -2.88 -5.75
CA LEU A 222 13.40 -2.84 -5.64
C LEU A 222 12.77 -4.25 -5.65
N GLY A 223 13.58 -5.28 -5.88
CA GLY A 223 13.14 -6.68 -5.88
C GLY A 223 12.53 -7.13 -7.22
N GLU A 224 12.42 -8.45 -7.40
CA GLU A 224 11.98 -9.06 -8.67
C GLU A 224 10.57 -8.63 -9.10
N ASN A 225 9.68 -8.35 -8.15
CA ASN A 225 8.32 -7.89 -8.43
C ASN A 225 8.29 -6.54 -9.17
N SER A 226 9.35 -5.73 -9.09
CA SER A 226 9.46 -4.50 -9.89
C SER A 226 9.41 -4.77 -11.41
N LYS A 227 9.77 -5.97 -11.87
CA LYS A 227 9.67 -6.37 -13.28
C LYS A 227 8.24 -6.58 -13.80
N LYS A 228 7.23 -6.50 -12.93
CA LYS A 228 5.82 -6.52 -13.35
C LYS A 228 5.43 -5.26 -14.13
N TRP A 229 6.22 -4.21 -14.03
CA TRP A 229 5.99 -2.91 -14.65
C TRP A 229 7.13 -2.54 -15.60
N ASN A 230 6.82 -1.72 -16.60
CA ASN A 230 7.84 -1.12 -17.44
C ASN A 230 8.55 0.03 -16.71
N TRP A 231 9.58 0.61 -17.35
CA TRP A 231 10.38 1.66 -16.73
C TRP A 231 9.57 2.93 -16.47
N GLU A 232 8.60 3.29 -17.34
CA GLU A 232 7.74 4.45 -17.14
C GLU A 232 6.90 4.31 -15.86
N GLU A 233 6.30 3.14 -15.67
CA GLU A 233 5.48 2.80 -14.52
C GLU A 233 6.32 2.74 -13.24
N ILE A 234 7.52 2.15 -13.27
CA ILE A 234 8.44 2.14 -12.12
C ILE A 234 8.87 3.55 -11.75
N GLN A 235 9.16 4.40 -12.73
CA GLN A 235 9.52 5.80 -12.45
C GLN A 235 8.38 6.53 -11.75
N LEU A 236 7.13 6.27 -12.12
CA LEU A 236 5.96 6.80 -11.41
C LEU A 236 5.81 6.21 -10.00
N ILE A 237 5.99 4.90 -9.82
CA ILE A 237 5.91 4.25 -8.49
C ILE A 237 6.98 4.83 -7.54
N VAL A 238 8.22 4.99 -8.01
CA VAL A 238 9.31 5.60 -7.22
C VAL A 238 8.97 7.05 -6.89
N LYS A 239 8.52 7.82 -7.89
CA LYS A 239 8.11 9.22 -7.70
C LYS A 239 7.02 9.36 -6.63
N ASP A 240 5.97 8.54 -6.73
CA ASP A 240 4.83 8.59 -5.83
C ASP A 240 5.23 8.13 -4.42
N GLY A 241 6.06 7.10 -4.28
CA GLY A 241 6.61 6.69 -2.98
C GLY A 241 7.41 7.79 -2.28
N ILE A 242 8.24 8.52 -3.01
CA ILE A 242 8.99 9.66 -2.45
C ILE A 242 8.05 10.80 -2.04
N GLU A 243 7.06 11.14 -2.87
CA GLU A 243 6.09 12.19 -2.57
C GLU A 243 5.20 11.84 -1.36
N GLU A 244 4.71 10.59 -1.27
CA GLU A 244 3.95 10.07 -0.14
C GLU A 244 4.77 10.10 1.15
N PHE A 245 6.04 9.70 1.08
CA PHE A 245 6.95 9.76 2.22
C PHE A 245 7.15 11.19 2.75
N ILE A 246 7.33 12.16 1.85
CA ILE A 246 7.48 13.57 2.24
C ILE A 246 6.20 14.11 2.89
N GLN A 247 5.04 13.70 2.40
CA GLN A 247 3.75 14.16 2.91
C GLN A 247 3.40 13.53 4.27
N SER A 248 3.76 12.27 4.49
CA SER A 248 3.43 11.52 5.70
C SER A 248 4.43 11.74 6.86
N GLN A 249 5.70 12.02 6.55
CA GLN A 249 6.75 12.15 7.56
C GLN A 249 6.82 13.57 8.16
N ILE A 250 6.34 13.73 9.39
CA ILE A 250 6.33 15.04 10.08
C ILE A 250 7.61 15.29 10.91
N SER A 251 8.25 14.24 11.45
CA SER A 251 9.51 14.33 12.21
C SER A 251 10.11 12.94 12.52
N PRO A 252 11.44 12.77 12.52
CA PRO A 252 12.44 13.76 12.10
C PRO A 252 12.41 13.93 10.58
N LEU A 253 12.64 15.18 10.13
CA LEU A 253 12.77 15.49 8.71
C LEU A 253 14.10 14.94 8.18
N THR A 254 14.04 14.21 7.08
CA THR A 254 15.21 13.64 6.39
C THR A 254 15.84 14.64 5.43
N PHE A 255 16.88 14.23 4.71
CA PHE A 255 17.56 15.07 3.73
C PHE A 255 16.66 15.46 2.54
N ILE A 256 15.80 14.56 2.07
CA ILE A 256 14.86 14.88 0.97
C ILE A 256 13.85 15.97 1.34
N HIS A 257 13.51 16.12 2.63
CA HIS A 257 12.63 17.20 3.12
C HIS A 257 13.35 18.56 3.13
N LYS A 258 14.68 18.54 3.18
CA LYS A 258 15.55 19.73 3.27
C LYS A 258 16.15 20.11 1.92
N ALA A 259 16.01 19.24 0.92
CA ALA A 259 16.48 19.48 -0.44
C ALA A 259 15.82 20.74 -1.01
N GLU A 260 16.57 21.52 -1.79
CA GLU A 260 16.02 22.62 -2.58
C GLU A 260 15.46 22.09 -3.91
N TYR A 261 16.12 21.05 -4.46
CA TYR A 261 15.72 20.37 -5.68
C TYR A 261 15.77 18.85 -5.46
N LEU A 262 14.72 18.16 -5.91
CA LEU A 262 14.62 16.71 -5.78
C LEU A 262 13.99 16.15 -7.05
N THR A 263 14.66 15.17 -7.65
CA THR A 263 14.22 14.52 -8.88
C THR A 263 14.29 13.01 -8.77
N THR A 264 13.61 12.35 -9.70
CA THR A 264 13.78 10.93 -9.99
C THR A 264 13.72 10.68 -11.49
N GLY A 265 14.48 9.71 -11.98
CA GLY A 265 14.59 9.45 -13.41
C GLY A 265 15.10 8.07 -13.72
N PHE A 266 14.59 7.45 -14.78
CA PHE A 266 15.26 6.31 -15.39
C PHE A 266 16.50 6.77 -16.14
N ASP A 267 17.59 6.00 -16.08
CA ASP A 267 18.84 6.30 -16.77
C ASP A 267 18.59 6.57 -18.27
N ASP A 268 19.30 7.55 -18.83
CA ASP A 268 19.16 8.05 -20.21
C ASP A 268 17.80 8.71 -20.55
N ASN A 269 16.90 8.85 -19.58
CA ASN A 269 15.58 9.44 -19.77
C ASN A 269 15.41 10.74 -18.94
N LYS A 270 14.32 11.46 -19.23
CA LYS A 270 14.02 12.75 -18.60
C LYS A 270 13.78 12.60 -17.09
N LEU A 271 14.37 13.50 -16.32
CA LEU A 271 14.13 13.60 -14.89
C LEU A 271 12.73 14.16 -14.59
N LEU A 272 12.02 13.51 -13.67
CA LEU A 272 10.80 14.01 -13.06
C LEU A 272 11.13 14.74 -11.77
N LYS A 273 10.54 15.92 -11.61
CA LYS A 273 10.63 16.67 -10.35
C LYS A 273 9.69 16.10 -9.31
N ILE A 274 10.21 15.97 -8.09
CA ILE A 274 9.42 15.61 -6.90
C ILE A 274 8.83 16.87 -6.28
N LYS A 275 7.51 16.87 -6.06
CA LYS A 275 6.83 17.91 -5.31
C LYS A 275 7.13 17.73 -3.82
N HIS A 276 8.04 18.53 -3.28
CA HIS A 276 8.55 18.38 -1.90
C HIS A 276 8.37 19.63 -1.02
N LYS A 277 7.62 20.65 -1.47
CA LYS A 277 7.34 21.82 -0.63
C LYS A 277 6.47 21.39 0.55
N ILE A 278 7.06 21.34 1.74
CA ILE A 278 6.34 21.23 3.00
C ILE A 278 5.31 22.36 3.04
N SER A 279 4.04 22.00 2.99
CA SER A 279 2.95 22.95 3.21
C SER A 279 3.17 23.59 4.58
N LYS A 280 3.49 24.89 4.60
CA LYS A 280 3.52 25.70 5.84
C LYS A 280 2.14 25.84 6.49
N THR A 281 1.10 25.20 5.96
CA THR A 281 -0.31 25.41 6.33
C THR A 281 -1.04 24.19 6.87
N VAL A 282 -0.37 23.10 7.28
CA VAL A 282 -1.06 22.10 8.12
C VAL A 282 -1.01 22.58 9.58
N PRO A 283 -2.14 22.97 10.20
CA PRO A 283 -2.14 23.32 11.61
C PRO A 283 -1.77 22.07 12.41
N ILE A 284 -0.91 22.24 13.40
CA ILE A 284 -0.38 21.21 14.31
C ILE A 284 -1.49 20.49 15.13
N SER A 285 -2.77 20.79 14.90
CA SER A 285 -3.88 20.47 15.80
C SER A 285 -4.64 19.17 15.55
N ARG A 286 -4.16 18.21 14.75
CA ARG A 286 -4.88 16.92 14.57
C ARG A 286 -4.06 15.64 14.62
N VAL A 287 -2.81 15.69 15.07
CA VAL A 287 -2.10 14.46 15.45
C VAL A 287 -2.00 14.45 16.98
N THR A 288 -2.93 13.73 17.62
CA THR A 288 -2.89 13.53 19.06
C THR A 288 -1.62 12.77 19.44
N LYS A 289 -1.15 13.00 20.66
CA LYS A 289 0.12 12.45 21.18
C LYS A 289 0.18 10.92 21.04
N ASP A 290 -0.95 10.24 21.17
CA ASP A 290 -1.09 8.78 21.00
C ASP A 290 -0.84 8.28 19.57
N GLN A 291 -1.24 9.02 18.53
CA GLN A 291 -0.96 8.61 17.14
C GLN A 291 0.52 8.78 16.80
N LYS A 292 1.17 9.84 17.32
CA LYS A 292 2.63 10.02 17.18
C LYS A 292 3.40 8.90 17.86
N ASP A 293 2.98 8.48 19.04
CA ASP A 293 3.65 7.43 19.78
C ASP A 293 3.40 6.05 19.13
N LYS A 294 2.20 5.78 18.60
CA LYS A 294 1.91 4.56 17.80
C LYS A 294 2.69 4.48 16.50
N ILE A 295 2.79 5.57 15.71
CA ILE A 295 3.59 5.61 14.47
C ILE A 295 5.06 5.39 14.77
N LYS A 296 5.58 6.01 15.84
CA LYS A 296 6.98 5.87 16.25
C LYS A 296 7.28 4.44 16.72
N LEU A 297 6.40 3.82 17.51
CA LEU A 297 6.56 2.43 17.96
C LEU A 297 6.45 1.43 16.80
N SER A 298 5.46 1.59 15.90
CA SER A 298 5.30 0.79 14.68
C SER A 298 6.54 0.87 13.79
N PHE A 299 7.10 2.07 13.60
CA PHE A 299 8.31 2.31 12.83
C PHE A 299 9.53 1.57 13.43
N TRP A 300 9.78 1.67 14.73
CA TRP A 300 10.88 0.94 15.38
C TRP A 300 10.67 -0.58 15.40
N TYR A 301 9.41 -1.03 15.44
CA TYR A 301 9.05 -2.45 15.38
C TYR A 301 9.26 -3.04 13.97
N LYS A 302 8.79 -2.35 12.92
CA LYS A 302 9.06 -2.69 11.51
C LYS A 302 10.58 -2.65 11.23
N LEU A 303 11.29 -1.64 11.72
CA LEU A 303 12.75 -1.58 11.66
C LEU A 303 13.41 -2.76 12.37
N LYS A 304 12.93 -3.22 13.53
CA LYS A 304 13.49 -4.42 14.17
C LYS A 304 13.21 -5.71 13.41
N LYS A 305 12.03 -5.87 12.82
CA LYS A 305 11.61 -7.08 12.09
C LYS A 305 12.40 -7.30 10.79
N PHE A 306 12.84 -6.24 10.13
CA PHE A 306 13.75 -6.33 8.98
C PHE A 306 15.22 -6.57 9.37
N TRP A 307 15.54 -6.53 10.67
CA TRP A 307 16.91 -6.68 11.21
C TRP A 307 17.07 -7.97 12.03
N SER A 308 16.05 -8.85 12.03
CA SER A 308 16.07 -10.23 12.54
C SER A 308 15.91 -11.20 11.40
#